data_AF-A0A2D4VVM4-F1
#
_entry.id   AF-A0A2D4VVM4-F1
#
_cell.length_a   1.000
_cell.length_b   1.000
_cell.length_c   1.000
_cell.angle_alpha   90.00
_cell.angle_beta   90.00
_cell.angle_gamma   90.00
#
_symmetry.space_group_name_H-M   'P 1'
#
loop_
_entity.id
_entity.type
_entity.pdbx_description
1 polymer ?
#
loop_
_entity_poly.entity_id
_entity_poly.type
_entity_poly.pdbx_seq_one_letter_code
_entity_poly.pdbx_strand_id
1 'polypeptide(L)'
;MHIAPYDNQNKAIVDVEDATVPLNYFNIVKLKRGQAFEYQVPGYETCIVPATGSVDVEVEGMTFARLGNRGADVWDGEPEGVYVPVGAKVTITCVSDETETFIAGAKYDKVLEPFDVREHDLVQYGSDDTKTHRKIKHILGQKQHDKVGRLLVSELFTVGAGGWSGFPSHKHDTNRLPDESRHDETYNFRFRPNWGSGLQMLQREDGAPGDAYHIVDGSTICIDNGYHPCCVLPGYEMYYFTILGGLTQRSLVQFFQPTHAYQIETIPGIKDMIAKFK
;
A
#
# COMPACT_ATOMS: atom_id res chain seq x y z
N MET A 1 10.59 -3.86 11.33
CA MET A 1 10.65 -4.15 9.88
C MET A 1 9.68 -5.24 9.47
N HIS A 2 9.99 -6.54 9.60
CA HIS A 2 9.03 -7.61 9.31
C HIS A 2 8.17 -7.92 10.53
N ILE A 3 6.86 -7.82 10.36
CA ILE A 3 5.85 -8.21 11.34
C ILE A 3 5.15 -9.44 10.78
N ALA A 4 5.39 -10.59 11.41
CA ALA A 4 4.72 -11.84 11.07
C ALA A 4 3.20 -11.71 11.27
N PRO A 5 2.37 -12.44 10.50
CA PRO A 5 0.92 -12.38 10.65
C PRO A 5 0.49 -12.84 12.05
N TYR A 6 -0.49 -12.14 12.61
CA TYR A 6 -1.08 -12.44 13.92
C TYR A 6 -2.50 -11.87 13.97
N ASP A 7 -3.30 -12.30 14.96
CA ASP A 7 -4.54 -11.61 15.29
C ASP A 7 -4.21 -10.32 16.04
N ASN A 8 -4.30 -9.20 15.34
CA ASN A 8 -4.05 -7.87 15.90
C ASN A 8 -5.18 -7.36 16.79
N GLN A 9 -6.28 -8.11 16.96
CA GLN A 9 -7.43 -7.73 17.77
C GLN A 9 -7.99 -6.36 17.39
N ASN A 10 -7.97 -6.06 16.09
CA ASN A 10 -8.34 -4.75 15.50
C ASN A 10 -7.52 -3.55 16.02
N LYS A 11 -6.35 -3.78 16.63
CA LYS A 11 -5.38 -2.74 17.03
C LYS A 11 -4.38 -2.49 15.91
N ALA A 12 -3.88 -1.27 15.81
CA ALA A 12 -2.90 -0.88 14.80
C ALA A 12 -1.71 -1.85 14.76
N ILE A 13 -1.37 -2.27 13.54
CA ILE A 13 -0.19 -3.10 13.26
C ILE A 13 1.06 -2.20 13.19
N VAL A 14 0.89 -1.01 12.60
CA VAL A 14 1.86 0.08 12.62
C VAL A 14 1.13 1.27 13.23
N ASP A 15 1.48 1.62 14.46
CA ASP A 15 0.84 2.71 15.18
C ASP A 15 1.49 4.07 14.83
N VAL A 16 0.88 5.15 15.30
CA VAL A 16 1.44 6.50 15.15
C VAL A 16 2.84 6.57 15.77
N GLU A 17 3.72 7.37 15.15
CA GLU A 17 5.10 7.55 15.58
C GLU A 17 5.91 6.24 15.68
N ASP A 18 5.58 5.24 14.84
CA ASP A 18 6.35 4.01 14.71
C ASP A 18 7.86 4.30 14.54
N ALA A 19 8.70 3.53 15.23
CA ALA A 19 10.14 3.77 15.26
C ALA A 19 10.83 3.49 13.90
N THR A 20 10.21 2.71 13.02
CA THR A 20 10.74 2.33 11.70
C THR A 20 10.19 3.24 10.61
N VAL A 21 8.88 3.52 10.63
CA VAL A 21 8.14 4.28 9.62
C VAL A 21 7.27 5.37 10.26
N PRO A 22 7.88 6.39 10.91
CA PRO A 22 7.17 7.37 11.72
C PRO A 22 6.12 8.19 10.96
N LEU A 23 6.17 8.22 9.62
CA LEU A 23 5.19 8.92 8.80
C LEU A 23 3.94 8.07 8.50
N ASN A 24 3.96 6.76 8.70
CA ASN A 24 2.87 5.85 8.33
C ASN A 24 2.04 5.41 9.55
N TYR A 25 0.81 5.02 9.26
CA TYR A 25 -0.08 4.28 10.15
C TYR A 25 -0.72 3.14 9.37
N PHE A 26 -0.92 1.98 10.00
CA PHE A 26 -1.60 0.86 9.37
C PHE A 26 -2.35 0.00 10.39
N ASN A 27 -3.62 -0.27 10.09
CA ASN A 27 -4.43 -1.24 10.82
C ASN A 27 -5.20 -2.16 9.86
N ILE A 28 -5.46 -3.39 10.31
CA ILE A 28 -6.39 -4.32 9.68
C ILE A 28 -7.52 -4.56 10.67
N VAL A 29 -8.75 -4.32 10.23
CA VAL A 29 -9.94 -4.49 11.06
C VAL A 29 -10.81 -5.59 10.46
N LYS A 30 -11.15 -6.58 11.29
CA LYS A 30 -12.05 -7.68 10.93
C LYS A 30 -13.36 -7.53 11.68
N LEU A 31 -14.47 -7.52 10.94
CA LEU A 31 -15.81 -7.36 11.47
C LEU A 31 -16.76 -8.39 10.86
N LYS A 32 -17.80 -8.74 11.61
CA LYS A 32 -18.98 -9.48 11.14
C LYS A 32 -20.14 -8.52 10.90
N ARG A 33 -21.13 -8.95 10.12
CA ARG A 33 -22.37 -8.21 9.82
C ARG A 33 -22.92 -7.46 11.04
N GLY A 34 -23.11 -6.15 10.88
CA GLY A 34 -23.67 -5.27 11.90
C GLY A 34 -22.71 -4.88 13.02
N GLN A 35 -21.50 -5.45 13.09
CA GLN A 35 -20.47 -4.95 13.99
C GLN A 35 -19.91 -3.64 13.46
N ALA A 36 -19.60 -2.75 14.40
CA ALA A 36 -18.99 -1.46 14.13
C ALA A 36 -17.60 -1.35 14.78
N PHE A 37 -16.72 -0.60 14.15
CA PHE A 37 -15.42 -0.21 14.67
C PHE A 37 -15.29 1.31 14.58
N GLU A 38 -15.05 1.94 15.72
CA GLU A 38 -14.84 3.38 15.81
C GLU A 38 -13.36 3.66 16.00
N TYR A 39 -12.84 4.67 15.29
CA TYR A 39 -11.47 5.12 15.48
C TYR A 39 -11.29 6.61 15.20
N GLN A 40 -10.18 7.14 15.69
CA GLN A 40 -9.68 8.48 15.41
C GLN A 40 -8.16 8.45 15.51
N VAL A 41 -7.44 9.03 14.54
CA VAL A 41 -5.97 9.07 14.54
C VAL A 41 -5.50 10.53 14.47
N PRO A 42 -5.34 11.22 15.62
CA PRO A 42 -4.89 12.61 15.64
C PRO A 42 -3.54 12.79 14.92
N GLY A 43 -3.42 13.82 14.08
CA GLY A 43 -2.19 14.13 13.34
C GLY A 43 -1.92 13.26 12.11
N TYR A 44 -2.85 12.36 11.77
CA TYR A 44 -2.78 11.52 10.57
C TYR A 44 -4.06 11.63 9.76
N GLU A 45 -3.91 11.78 8.45
CA GLU A 45 -4.96 11.47 7.48
C GLU A 45 -5.02 9.95 7.27
N THR A 46 -6.18 9.40 6.94
CA THR A 46 -6.32 7.95 6.70
C THR A 46 -7.09 7.62 5.42
N CYS A 47 -6.94 6.39 4.94
CA CYS A 47 -7.70 5.83 3.85
C CYS A 47 -8.22 4.45 4.23
N ILE A 48 -9.54 4.28 4.19
CA ILE A 48 -10.23 3.04 4.53
C ILE A 48 -10.46 2.26 3.25
N VAL A 49 -9.99 1.03 3.17
CA VAL A 49 -10.03 0.18 1.98
C VAL A 49 -10.48 -1.23 2.37
N PRO A 50 -11.73 -1.62 2.06
CA PRO A 50 -12.18 -3.00 2.24
C PRO A 50 -11.38 -3.94 1.33
N ALA A 51 -10.57 -4.82 1.94
CA ALA A 51 -9.84 -5.85 1.22
C ALA A 51 -10.78 -6.97 0.76
N THR A 52 -11.75 -7.31 1.62
CA THR A 52 -12.90 -8.18 1.34
C THR A 52 -14.13 -7.69 2.08
N GLY A 53 -15.30 -8.07 1.59
CA GLY A 53 -16.59 -7.65 2.13
C GLY A 53 -16.95 -6.21 1.75
N SER A 54 -18.00 -5.72 2.42
CA SER A 54 -18.52 -4.37 2.22
C SER A 54 -18.83 -3.71 3.57
N VAL A 55 -18.60 -2.41 3.65
CA VAL A 55 -18.81 -1.60 4.86
C VAL A 55 -19.55 -0.30 4.54
N ASP A 56 -20.32 0.21 5.50
CA ASP A 56 -20.71 1.62 5.54
C ASP A 56 -19.66 2.37 6.35
N VAL A 57 -19.18 3.51 5.83
CA VAL A 57 -18.20 4.37 6.52
C VAL A 57 -18.86 5.70 6.84
N GLU A 58 -18.86 6.09 8.11
CA GLU A 58 -19.25 7.42 8.55
C GLU A 58 -18.02 8.21 8.98
N VAL A 59 -17.85 9.42 8.44
CA VAL A 59 -16.74 10.35 8.76
C VAL A 59 -17.35 11.67 9.20
N GLU A 60 -17.25 12.01 10.50
CA GLU A 60 -17.81 13.24 11.08
C GLU A 60 -19.27 13.53 10.63
N GLY A 61 -20.11 12.48 10.61
CA GLY A 61 -21.52 12.56 10.20
C GLY A 61 -21.79 12.50 8.68
N MET A 62 -20.75 12.42 7.83
CA MET A 62 -20.91 12.13 6.39
C MET A 62 -20.81 10.62 6.14
N THR A 63 -21.81 10.04 5.45
CA THR A 63 -21.87 8.59 5.19
C THR A 63 -21.47 8.24 3.76
N PHE A 64 -20.57 7.27 3.63
CA PHE A 64 -20.20 6.58 2.40
C PHE A 64 -20.70 5.13 2.48
N ALA A 65 -21.84 4.85 1.86
CA ALA A 65 -22.51 3.57 1.99
C ALA A 65 -21.90 2.49 1.08
N ARG A 66 -21.89 1.24 1.55
CA ARG A 66 -21.51 0.02 0.83
C ARG A 66 -20.19 0.17 0.07
N LEU A 67 -19.15 0.63 0.75
CA LEU A 67 -17.78 0.62 0.27
C LEU A 67 -17.28 -0.84 0.20
N GLY A 68 -16.64 -1.20 -0.90
CA GLY A 68 -16.09 -2.54 -1.13
C GLY A 68 -17.03 -3.44 -1.92
N ASN A 69 -16.47 -4.16 -2.89
CA ASN A 69 -17.20 -5.02 -3.84
C ASN A 69 -16.60 -6.44 -3.96
N ARG A 70 -15.63 -6.76 -3.09
CA ARG A 70 -14.88 -8.02 -3.11
C ARG A 70 -15.46 -9.04 -2.15
N GLY A 71 -15.47 -10.30 -2.52
CA GLY A 71 -16.05 -11.39 -1.74
C GLY A 71 -14.98 -12.24 -1.06
N ALA A 72 -14.35 -13.11 -1.85
CA ALA A 72 -13.45 -14.15 -1.38
C ALA A 72 -12.05 -13.63 -1.07
N ASP A 73 -11.49 -12.77 -1.91
CA ASP A 73 -10.12 -12.24 -1.76
C ASP A 73 -9.89 -10.97 -2.58
N VAL A 74 -8.68 -10.40 -2.49
CA VAL A 74 -8.30 -9.14 -3.14
C VAL A 74 -8.27 -9.17 -4.68
N TRP A 75 -8.36 -10.35 -5.31
CA TRP A 75 -8.29 -10.49 -6.76
C TRP A 75 -9.66 -10.55 -7.43
N ASP A 76 -10.75 -10.74 -6.67
CA ASP A 76 -12.09 -10.95 -7.26
C ASP A 76 -12.83 -9.66 -7.63
N GLY A 77 -12.21 -8.49 -7.40
CA GLY A 77 -12.81 -7.20 -7.70
C GLY A 77 -11.84 -6.03 -7.64
N GLU A 78 -12.41 -4.84 -7.80
CA GLU A 78 -11.67 -3.58 -7.89
C GLU A 78 -11.67 -2.84 -6.55
N PRO A 79 -10.54 -2.23 -6.14
CA PRO A 79 -10.48 -1.58 -4.85
C PRO A 79 -11.35 -0.34 -4.85
N GLU A 80 -11.98 -0.12 -3.70
CA GLU A 80 -12.63 1.13 -3.37
C GLU A 80 -12.01 1.66 -2.08
N GLY A 81 -12.06 2.97 -1.87
CA GLY A 81 -11.57 3.55 -0.64
C GLY A 81 -12.31 4.81 -0.22
N VAL A 82 -12.19 5.18 1.04
CA VAL A 82 -12.62 6.48 1.56
C VAL A 82 -11.41 7.20 2.11
N TYR A 83 -11.15 8.40 1.63
CA TYR A 83 -10.19 9.31 2.24
C TYR A 83 -10.83 9.99 3.45
N VAL A 84 -10.08 10.02 4.55
CA VAL A 84 -10.49 10.55 5.85
C VAL A 84 -9.49 11.63 6.25
N PRO A 85 -9.96 12.86 6.53
CA PRO A 85 -9.07 13.96 6.89
C PRO A 85 -8.47 13.80 8.29
N VAL A 86 -7.43 14.58 8.53
CA VAL A 86 -6.60 14.50 9.74
C VAL A 86 -7.44 14.51 11.01
N GLY A 87 -7.30 13.46 11.82
CA GLY A 87 -7.92 13.37 13.13
C GLY A 87 -9.46 13.34 13.12
N ALA A 88 -10.12 13.08 11.99
CA ALA A 88 -11.56 12.88 11.97
C ALA A 88 -11.97 11.61 12.72
N LYS A 89 -13.14 11.66 13.38
CA LYS A 89 -13.80 10.49 13.95
C LYS A 89 -14.49 9.70 12.85
N VAL A 90 -14.30 8.39 12.91
CA VAL A 90 -14.83 7.46 11.92
C VAL A 90 -15.53 6.30 12.61
N THR A 91 -16.64 5.87 12.01
CA THR A 91 -17.30 4.61 12.30
C THR A 91 -17.35 3.74 11.03
N ILE A 92 -16.81 2.52 11.09
CA ILE A 92 -16.90 1.52 10.04
C ILE A 92 -17.91 0.46 10.48
N THR A 93 -18.97 0.22 9.70
CA THR A 93 -19.98 -0.81 9.99
C THR A 93 -20.00 -1.87 8.90
N CYS A 94 -19.85 -3.15 9.27
CA CYS A 94 -19.89 -4.25 8.29
C CYS A 94 -21.31 -4.50 7.77
N VAL A 95 -21.48 -4.47 6.45
CA VAL A 95 -22.77 -4.76 5.78
C VAL A 95 -22.79 -6.08 5.03
N SER A 96 -21.62 -6.68 4.74
CA SER A 96 -21.50 -8.10 4.33
C SER A 96 -21.55 -9.03 5.55
N ASP A 97 -21.44 -10.34 5.33
CA ASP A 97 -21.38 -11.34 6.41
C ASP A 97 -20.13 -11.15 7.30
N GLU A 98 -19.00 -10.90 6.64
CA GLU A 98 -17.74 -10.49 7.25
C GLU A 98 -16.96 -9.55 6.32
N THR A 99 -16.00 -8.84 6.87
CA THR A 99 -15.08 -7.96 6.13
C THR A 99 -13.69 -8.00 6.77
N GLU A 100 -12.66 -7.94 5.92
CA GLU A 100 -11.33 -7.48 6.30
C GLU A 100 -11.12 -6.09 5.67
N THR A 101 -10.92 -5.07 6.51
CA THR A 101 -10.77 -3.68 6.08
C THR A 101 -9.40 -3.13 6.48
N PHE A 102 -8.68 -2.56 5.53
CA PHE A 102 -7.40 -1.89 5.73
C PHE A 102 -7.62 -0.42 6.04
N ILE A 103 -6.88 0.10 7.02
CA ILE A 103 -6.83 1.52 7.35
C ILE A 103 -5.38 1.95 7.17
N ALA A 104 -5.10 2.58 6.03
CA ALA A 104 -3.81 3.22 5.77
C ALA A 104 -3.81 4.63 6.34
N GLY A 105 -2.66 5.14 6.77
CA GLY A 105 -2.55 6.54 7.17
C GLY A 105 -1.17 7.12 6.95
N ALA A 106 -1.12 8.45 6.83
CA ALA A 106 0.11 9.21 6.80
C ALA A 106 0.02 10.46 7.69
N LYS A 107 1.16 10.87 8.23
CA LYS A 107 1.25 12.09 9.07
C LYS A 107 0.94 13.32 8.23
N TYR A 108 -0.02 14.11 8.67
CA TYR A 108 -0.43 15.34 7.99
C TYR A 108 -1.06 16.33 8.97
N ASP A 109 -1.01 17.61 8.66
CA ASP A 109 -1.33 18.71 9.59
C ASP A 109 -2.45 19.64 9.11
N LYS A 110 -3.03 19.36 7.94
CA LYS A 110 -4.14 20.14 7.39
C LYS A 110 -5.40 19.28 7.26
N VAL A 111 -6.52 19.86 7.67
CA VAL A 111 -7.84 19.25 7.48
C VAL A 111 -8.27 19.49 6.03
N LEU A 112 -8.68 18.41 5.36
CA LEU A 112 -9.24 18.42 4.00
C LEU A 112 -10.67 17.85 4.05
N GLU A 113 -11.32 17.73 2.90
CA GLU A 113 -12.67 17.16 2.82
C GLU A 113 -12.62 15.64 2.61
N PRO A 114 -13.48 14.85 3.28
CA PRO A 114 -13.58 13.41 3.02
C PRO A 114 -14.21 13.16 1.65
N PHE A 115 -13.82 12.07 1.00
CA PHE A 115 -14.41 11.62 -0.26
C PHE A 115 -14.18 10.12 -0.48
N ASP A 116 -15.01 9.49 -1.31
CA ASP A 116 -14.80 8.11 -1.74
C ASP A 116 -14.12 8.00 -3.12
N VAL A 117 -13.41 6.90 -3.31
CA VAL A 117 -12.79 6.47 -4.56
C VAL A 117 -13.46 5.17 -4.94
N ARG A 118 -14.35 5.23 -5.93
CA ARG A 118 -15.00 4.06 -6.54
C ARG A 118 -14.37 3.64 -7.87
N GLU A 119 -13.63 4.55 -8.47
CA GLU A 119 -12.85 4.34 -9.69
C GLU A 119 -11.39 4.65 -9.39
N HIS A 120 -10.49 3.76 -9.80
CA HIS A 120 -9.06 3.87 -9.54
C HIS A 120 -8.27 3.99 -10.84
N ASP A 121 -7.03 4.45 -10.74
CA ASP A 121 -6.10 4.40 -11.87
C ASP A 121 -5.41 3.05 -11.93
N LEU A 122 -5.43 2.44 -13.11
CA LEU A 122 -4.75 1.18 -13.40
C LEU A 122 -3.47 1.43 -14.20
N VAL A 123 -2.39 0.81 -13.77
CA VAL A 123 -1.13 0.73 -14.53
C VAL A 123 -0.71 -0.73 -14.59
N GLN A 124 -0.40 -1.23 -15.78
CA GLN A 124 0.16 -2.56 -15.96
C GLN A 124 1.38 -2.47 -16.87
N TYR A 125 2.50 -3.05 -16.44
CA TYR A 125 3.78 -2.95 -17.12
C TYR A 125 4.64 -4.19 -16.85
N GLY A 126 5.80 -4.27 -17.51
CA GLY A 126 6.66 -5.45 -17.49
C GLY A 126 6.10 -6.61 -18.31
N SER A 127 6.74 -7.77 -18.20
CA SER A 127 6.34 -8.98 -18.92
C SER A 127 6.78 -10.25 -18.21
N ASP A 128 6.20 -11.38 -18.61
CA ASP A 128 6.58 -12.70 -18.10
C ASP A 128 8.02 -13.06 -18.50
N ASP A 129 8.52 -12.54 -19.63
CA ASP A 129 9.90 -12.73 -20.09
C ASP A 129 10.89 -11.99 -19.20
N THR A 130 10.56 -10.76 -18.80
CA THR A 130 11.36 -9.95 -17.88
C THR A 130 11.19 -10.36 -16.42
N LYS A 131 10.17 -11.20 -16.14
CA LYS A 131 9.74 -11.58 -14.78
C LYS A 131 9.32 -10.39 -13.92
N THR A 132 8.99 -9.25 -14.51
CA THR A 132 8.56 -8.03 -13.80
C THR A 132 7.12 -7.64 -14.13
N HIS A 133 6.30 -8.57 -14.61
CA HIS A 133 4.91 -8.30 -14.99
C HIS A 133 4.11 -7.91 -13.75
N ARG A 134 3.68 -6.63 -13.70
CA ARG A 134 3.02 -6.05 -12.53
C ARG A 134 1.80 -5.25 -12.93
N LYS A 135 0.78 -5.33 -12.10
CA LYS A 135 -0.43 -4.51 -12.16
C LYS A 135 -0.55 -3.69 -10.87
N ILE A 136 -0.74 -2.39 -11.00
CA ILE A 136 -0.90 -1.43 -9.91
C ILE A 136 -2.28 -0.79 -10.02
N LYS A 137 -3.01 -0.73 -8.92
CA LYS A 137 -4.27 -0.03 -8.79
C LYS A 137 -4.10 1.08 -7.77
N HIS A 138 -4.07 2.33 -8.22
CA HIS A 138 -3.90 3.49 -7.34
C HIS A 138 -5.25 3.92 -6.78
N ILE A 139 -5.42 3.77 -5.46
CA ILE A 139 -6.62 4.23 -4.74
C ILE A 139 -6.48 5.73 -4.48
N LEU A 140 -5.39 6.13 -3.82
CA LEU A 140 -4.99 7.53 -3.70
C LEU A 140 -3.77 7.75 -4.59
N GLY A 141 -4.00 8.01 -5.87
CA GLY A 141 -3.00 8.22 -6.92
C GLY A 141 -2.99 9.63 -7.50
N GLN A 142 -2.38 9.83 -8.66
CA GLN A 142 -2.23 11.16 -9.28
C GLN A 142 -3.54 11.95 -9.40
N LYS A 143 -4.67 11.28 -9.72
CA LYS A 143 -6.00 11.89 -9.84
C LYS A 143 -6.51 12.60 -8.59
N GLN A 144 -5.99 12.26 -7.41
CA GLN A 144 -6.41 12.81 -6.11
C GLN A 144 -5.39 13.82 -5.56
N HIS A 145 -4.42 14.29 -6.36
CA HIS A 145 -3.31 15.13 -5.90
C HIS A 145 -3.75 16.35 -5.08
N ASP A 146 -4.79 17.05 -5.50
CA ASP A 146 -5.28 18.27 -4.82
C ASP A 146 -6.27 18.00 -3.69
N LYS A 147 -6.57 16.73 -3.38
CA LYS A 147 -7.62 16.32 -2.43
C LYS A 147 -7.09 15.59 -1.21
N VAL A 148 -5.81 15.21 -1.20
CA VAL A 148 -5.17 14.50 -0.10
C VAL A 148 -3.87 15.19 0.29
N GLY A 149 -3.37 14.92 1.49
CA GLY A 149 -2.13 15.48 1.99
C GLY A 149 -0.89 14.81 1.42
N ARG A 150 -0.25 13.96 2.21
CA ARG A 150 1.02 13.27 1.91
C ARG A 150 0.84 11.76 1.73
N LEU A 151 -0.37 11.25 1.92
CA LEU A 151 -0.72 9.85 1.77
C LEU A 151 -0.83 9.43 0.29
N LEU A 152 -0.14 8.34 -0.06
CA LEU A 152 -0.41 7.54 -1.26
C LEU A 152 -0.81 6.14 -0.83
N VAL A 153 -1.82 5.59 -1.51
CA VAL A 153 -2.32 4.24 -1.25
C VAL A 153 -2.51 3.53 -2.59
N SER A 154 -1.94 2.34 -2.70
CA SER A 154 -2.03 1.54 -3.92
C SER A 154 -2.05 0.05 -3.60
N GLU A 155 -2.64 -0.71 -4.51
CA GLU A 155 -2.57 -2.16 -4.52
C GLU A 155 -1.72 -2.64 -5.66
N LEU A 156 -0.83 -3.60 -5.39
CA LEU A 156 0.08 -4.12 -6.37
C LEU A 156 -0.08 -5.63 -6.48
N PHE A 157 -0.07 -6.12 -7.70
CA PHE A 157 -0.19 -7.53 -8.04
C PHE A 157 0.99 -7.90 -8.93
N THR A 158 1.72 -8.93 -8.56
CA THR A 158 2.52 -9.66 -9.54
C THR A 158 1.54 -10.39 -10.46
N VAL A 159 1.66 -10.15 -11.76
CA VAL A 159 0.77 -10.77 -12.75
C VAL A 159 1.29 -12.17 -13.05
N GLY A 160 0.42 -13.17 -12.84
CA GLY A 160 0.79 -14.58 -12.96
C GLY A 160 1.48 -15.13 -11.71
N ALA A 161 2.00 -16.35 -11.83
CA ALA A 161 2.63 -17.08 -10.73
C ALA A 161 4.16 -17.00 -10.81
N GLY A 162 4.81 -16.68 -9.69
CA GLY A 162 6.24 -16.34 -9.69
C GLY A 162 6.50 -14.93 -10.23
N GLY A 163 7.71 -14.42 -10.02
CA GLY A 163 8.16 -13.15 -10.58
C GLY A 163 8.60 -12.13 -9.53
N TRP A 164 8.93 -10.94 -10.00
CA TRP A 164 9.52 -9.85 -9.24
C TRP A 164 8.65 -8.60 -9.32
N SER A 165 8.62 -7.87 -8.22
CA SER A 165 8.05 -6.54 -8.10
C SER A 165 9.05 -5.60 -7.41
N GLY A 166 8.82 -4.29 -7.51
CA GLY A 166 9.76 -3.28 -7.01
C GLY A 166 11.04 -3.21 -7.83
N PHE A 167 11.03 -3.75 -9.06
CA PHE A 167 12.19 -3.85 -9.94
C PHE A 167 12.02 -2.99 -11.22
N PRO A 168 13.07 -2.29 -11.72
CA PRO A 168 14.41 -2.18 -11.16
C PRO A 168 14.36 -1.58 -9.78
N SER A 169 15.25 -2.11 -8.94
CA SER A 169 15.35 -1.82 -7.52
C SER A 169 15.41 -0.30 -7.31
N HIS A 170 14.64 0.23 -6.36
CA HIS A 170 14.56 1.66 -6.10
C HIS A 170 14.35 1.95 -4.61
N LYS A 171 14.60 3.20 -4.23
CA LYS A 171 14.43 3.72 -2.87
C LYS A 171 13.83 5.14 -2.87
N HIS A 172 13.34 5.57 -1.73
CA HIS A 172 12.82 6.91 -1.45
C HIS A 172 13.03 7.26 0.02
N ASP A 173 14.26 7.05 0.50
CA ASP A 173 14.67 7.26 1.89
C ASP A 173 15.44 8.59 2.08
N THR A 174 15.65 9.37 1.03
CA THR A 174 16.43 10.60 1.13
C THR A 174 15.66 11.77 0.52
N ASN A 175 15.55 12.88 1.26
CA ASN A 175 14.97 14.11 0.74
C ASN A 175 16.04 14.90 -0.03
N ARG A 176 16.27 14.54 -1.30
CA ARG A 176 17.24 15.16 -2.21
C ARG A 176 16.58 15.56 -3.52
N LEU A 177 15.62 16.48 -3.43
CA LEU A 177 14.90 16.96 -4.62
C LEU A 177 15.85 17.69 -5.59
N PRO A 178 15.69 17.50 -6.91
CA PRO A 178 14.59 16.80 -7.59
C PRO A 178 14.82 15.29 -7.81
N ASP A 179 15.89 14.70 -7.27
CA ASP A 179 16.34 13.34 -7.62
C ASP A 179 15.67 12.24 -6.79
N GLU A 180 15.26 12.56 -5.55
CA GLU A 180 14.55 11.63 -4.65
C GLU A 180 13.72 12.40 -3.64
N SER A 181 12.51 11.91 -3.37
CA SER A 181 11.68 12.36 -2.26
C SER A 181 11.81 11.39 -1.08
N ARG A 182 11.71 11.89 0.15
CA ARG A 182 11.60 11.02 1.34
C ARG A 182 10.16 10.58 1.55
N HIS A 183 9.94 9.28 1.52
CA HIS A 183 8.70 8.61 1.88
C HIS A 183 9.00 7.40 2.76
N ASP A 184 8.26 7.26 3.84
CA ASP A 184 8.20 5.97 4.54
C ASP A 184 7.22 5.06 3.80
N GLU A 185 7.49 3.75 3.77
CA GLU A 185 6.66 2.80 3.06
C GLU A 185 6.33 1.57 3.89
N THR A 186 5.07 1.14 3.84
CA THR A 186 4.59 -0.06 4.52
C THR A 186 3.86 -0.95 3.52
N TYR A 187 4.20 -2.25 3.53
CA TYR A 187 3.54 -3.28 2.74
C TYR A 187 2.77 -4.26 3.61
N ASN A 188 1.62 -4.72 3.13
CA ASN A 188 0.92 -5.89 3.68
C ASN A 188 0.58 -6.89 2.57
N PHE A 189 0.98 -8.15 2.74
CA PHE A 189 1.02 -9.14 1.66
C PHE A 189 -0.16 -10.13 1.70
N ARG A 190 -0.65 -10.51 0.52
CA ARG A 190 -1.54 -11.66 0.33
C ARG A 190 -0.99 -12.57 -0.76
N PHE A 191 -1.29 -13.87 -0.66
CA PHE A 191 -0.89 -14.85 -1.67
C PHE A 191 -2.09 -15.64 -2.19
N ARG A 192 -1.99 -16.09 -3.44
CA ARG A 192 -2.95 -17.02 -4.01
C ARG A 192 -2.22 -18.24 -4.58
N PRO A 193 -2.54 -19.46 -4.10
CA PRO A 193 -3.31 -19.75 -2.88
C PRO A 193 -2.70 -19.12 -1.60
N ASN A 194 -3.49 -18.99 -0.54
CA ASN A 194 -3.13 -18.28 0.70
C ASN A 194 -2.04 -18.96 1.55
N TRP A 195 -1.57 -20.15 1.17
CA TRP A 195 -0.35 -20.77 1.73
C TRP A 195 0.90 -20.50 0.88
N GLY A 196 0.80 -19.61 -0.11
CA GLY A 196 1.93 -19.12 -0.88
C GLY A 196 2.88 -18.27 -0.04
N SER A 197 4.05 -17.97 -0.61
CA SER A 197 5.04 -17.09 0.03
C SER A 197 6.02 -16.48 -0.98
N GLY A 198 6.84 -15.57 -0.49
CA GLY A 198 7.84 -14.84 -1.27
C GLY A 198 9.01 -14.37 -0.42
N LEU A 199 9.85 -13.52 -1.00
CA LEU A 199 10.92 -12.82 -0.31
C LEU A 199 10.79 -11.31 -0.53
N GLN A 200 10.90 -10.55 0.55
CA GLN A 200 11.15 -9.12 0.50
C GLN A 200 12.64 -8.89 0.74
N MET A 201 13.32 -8.21 -0.17
CA MET A 201 14.72 -7.82 -0.01
C MET A 201 14.82 -6.36 0.43
N LEU A 202 15.84 -6.03 1.22
CA LEU A 202 16.22 -4.66 1.55
C LEU A 202 17.73 -4.49 1.47
N GLN A 203 18.19 -3.79 0.43
CA GLN A 203 19.60 -3.51 0.19
C GLN A 203 19.91 -2.05 0.48
N ARG A 204 20.73 -1.77 1.51
CA ARG A 204 20.99 -0.39 1.95
C ARG A 204 22.01 0.33 1.07
N GLU A 205 22.98 -0.42 0.55
CA GLU A 205 24.09 0.10 -0.23
C GLU A 205 24.25 -0.70 -1.52
N ASP A 206 24.49 0.02 -2.62
CA ASP A 206 24.68 -0.61 -3.94
C ASP A 206 25.94 -1.47 -3.96
N GLY A 207 25.84 -2.69 -4.50
CA GLY A 207 26.94 -3.67 -4.51
C GLY A 207 27.22 -4.39 -3.18
N ALA A 208 26.53 -4.06 -2.09
CA ALA A 208 26.64 -4.75 -0.80
C ALA A 208 25.45 -5.69 -0.54
N PRO A 209 25.62 -6.84 0.14
CA PRO A 209 24.50 -7.67 0.55
C PRO A 209 23.50 -6.90 1.43
N GLY A 210 22.21 -7.19 1.24
CA GLY A 210 21.12 -6.69 2.06
C GLY A 210 20.45 -7.77 2.91
N ASP A 211 19.37 -7.39 3.57
CA ASP A 211 18.50 -8.32 4.28
C ASP A 211 17.49 -8.96 3.32
N ALA A 212 17.06 -10.19 3.64
CA ALA A 212 15.99 -10.89 2.93
C ALA A 212 15.02 -11.52 3.95
N TYR A 213 13.75 -11.16 3.84
CA TYR A 213 12.70 -11.59 4.75
C TYR A 213 11.75 -12.55 4.03
N HIS A 214 11.51 -13.72 4.63
CA HIS A 214 10.47 -14.63 4.16
C HIS A 214 9.10 -14.07 4.49
N ILE A 215 8.31 -13.79 3.46
CA ILE A 215 6.97 -13.22 3.58
C ILE A 215 5.92 -14.28 3.24
N VAL A 216 4.94 -14.42 4.12
CA VAL A 216 3.77 -15.31 4.00
C VAL A 216 2.48 -14.48 4.04
N ASP A 217 1.33 -15.10 3.76
CA ASP A 217 0.03 -14.42 3.79
C ASP A 217 -0.21 -13.67 5.12
N GLY A 218 -0.58 -12.40 5.01
CA GLY A 218 -0.76 -11.50 6.15
C GLY A 218 0.51 -10.80 6.66
N SER A 219 1.69 -11.11 6.14
CA SER A 219 2.94 -10.45 6.55
C SER A 219 2.89 -8.93 6.31
N THR A 220 3.47 -8.16 7.22
CA THR A 220 3.67 -6.71 7.07
C THR A 220 5.15 -6.38 7.04
N ILE A 221 5.59 -5.51 6.12
CA ILE A 221 6.97 -4.99 6.06
C ILE A 221 6.92 -3.47 6.20
N CYS A 222 7.64 -2.92 7.17
CA CYS A 222 7.93 -1.49 7.30
C CYS A 222 9.32 -1.21 6.73
N ILE A 223 9.40 -0.40 5.67
CA ILE A 223 10.64 -0.07 4.96
C ILE A 223 11.15 1.28 5.48
N ASP A 224 12.24 1.24 6.23
CA ASP A 224 12.91 2.42 6.80
C ASP A 224 13.87 3.11 5.82
N ASN A 225 14.58 2.34 4.99
CA ASN A 225 15.52 2.83 3.97
C ASN A 225 15.93 1.76 2.94
N GLY A 226 16.76 2.12 1.96
CA GLY A 226 17.36 1.19 1.01
C GLY A 226 16.44 0.73 -0.11
N TYR A 227 17.02 -0.02 -1.04
CA TYR A 227 16.35 -0.56 -2.19
C TYR A 227 15.55 -1.82 -1.83
N HIS A 228 14.29 -1.90 -2.26
CA HIS A 228 13.34 -2.86 -1.69
C HIS A 228 12.53 -3.69 -2.72
N PRO A 229 13.17 -4.45 -3.62
CA PRO A 229 12.45 -5.35 -4.50
C PRO A 229 11.88 -6.55 -3.71
N CYS A 230 10.82 -7.15 -4.23
CA CYS A 230 10.26 -8.37 -3.69
C CYS A 230 9.98 -9.39 -4.79
N CYS A 231 10.03 -10.66 -4.45
CA CYS A 231 9.71 -11.74 -5.36
C CYS A 231 8.77 -12.75 -4.73
N VAL A 232 7.94 -13.36 -5.56
CA VAL A 232 7.03 -14.43 -5.15
C VAL A 232 7.61 -15.77 -5.59
N LEU A 233 7.48 -16.79 -4.73
CA LEU A 233 7.95 -18.12 -5.05
C LEU A 233 7.18 -18.71 -6.24
N PRO A 234 7.78 -19.64 -7.02
CA PRO A 234 7.12 -20.26 -8.15
C PRO A 234 5.79 -20.92 -7.78
N GLY A 235 4.77 -20.74 -8.62
CA GLY A 235 3.45 -21.36 -8.42
C GLY A 235 2.46 -20.57 -7.56
N TYR A 236 2.86 -19.40 -7.04
CA TYR A 236 1.96 -18.50 -6.29
C TYR A 236 1.84 -17.14 -6.96
N GLU A 237 0.64 -16.56 -6.90
CA GLU A 237 0.43 -15.14 -7.17
C GLU A 237 0.65 -14.34 -5.88
N MET A 238 1.11 -13.09 -6.02
CA MET A 238 1.35 -12.18 -4.89
C MET A 238 0.61 -10.87 -5.09
N TYR A 239 -0.08 -10.46 -4.04
CA TYR A 239 -0.64 -9.13 -3.85
C TYR A 239 0.08 -8.45 -2.69
N TYR A 240 0.23 -7.13 -2.77
CA TYR A 240 0.56 -6.34 -1.60
C TYR A 240 -0.08 -4.96 -1.63
N PHE A 241 -0.61 -4.57 -0.47
CA PHE A 241 -1.13 -3.25 -0.19
C PHE A 241 0.01 -2.33 0.19
N THR A 242 0.10 -1.15 -0.44
CA THR A 242 1.19 -0.19 -0.26
C THR A 242 0.68 1.12 0.32
N ILE A 243 1.37 1.58 1.36
CA ILE A 243 1.13 2.84 2.06
C ILE A 243 2.41 3.64 1.98
N LEU A 244 2.36 4.83 1.39
CA LEU A 244 3.48 5.77 1.44
C LEU A 244 3.05 7.07 2.12
N GLY A 245 3.85 7.50 3.09
CA GLY A 245 3.73 8.78 3.78
C GLY A 245 4.91 9.66 3.42
N GLY A 246 4.67 10.74 2.68
CA GLY A 246 5.72 11.68 2.29
C GLY A 246 6.17 12.60 3.43
N LEU A 247 7.47 12.91 3.50
CA LEU A 247 8.01 13.82 4.51
C LEU A 247 7.50 15.26 4.31
N THR A 248 7.56 15.75 3.07
CA THR A 248 7.29 17.16 2.72
C THR A 248 6.26 17.34 1.61
N GLN A 249 6.06 16.33 0.77
CA GLN A 249 5.18 16.40 -0.40
C GLN A 249 4.55 15.04 -0.67
N ARG A 250 3.52 15.05 -1.52
CA ARG A 250 2.82 13.84 -1.93
C ARG A 250 3.55 13.06 -3.02
N SER A 251 3.90 13.72 -4.13
CA SER A 251 4.47 13.08 -5.31
C SER A 251 5.74 12.29 -4.97
N LEU A 252 5.82 11.08 -5.50
CA LEU A 252 6.91 10.15 -5.24
C LEU A 252 7.95 10.26 -6.35
N VAL A 253 9.18 10.63 -5.97
CA VAL A 253 10.35 10.56 -6.85
C VAL A 253 11.26 9.44 -6.35
N GLN A 254 11.24 8.34 -7.09
CA GLN A 254 12.04 7.15 -6.79
C GLN A 254 13.47 7.33 -7.28
N PHE A 255 14.43 6.94 -6.43
CA PHE A 255 15.82 6.81 -6.81
C PHE A 255 16.12 5.36 -7.17
N PHE A 256 16.29 5.08 -8.46
CA PHE A 256 16.64 3.75 -8.94
C PHE A 256 18.09 3.41 -8.62
N GLN A 257 18.33 2.14 -8.27
CA GLN A 257 19.65 1.63 -7.96
C GLN A 257 20.58 1.79 -9.17
N PRO A 258 21.70 2.53 -9.06
CA PRO A 258 22.53 2.88 -10.20
C PRO A 258 22.97 1.68 -11.03
N THR A 259 23.38 0.59 -10.38
CA THR A 259 23.81 -0.65 -11.04
C THR A 259 22.71 -1.31 -11.89
N HIS A 260 21.43 -1.07 -11.58
CA HIS A 260 20.28 -1.68 -12.27
C HIS A 260 19.43 -0.66 -13.06
N ALA A 261 19.76 0.63 -13.00
CA ALA A 261 18.98 1.70 -13.59
C ALA A 261 18.83 1.59 -15.12
N TYR A 262 19.77 0.93 -15.79
CA TYR A 262 19.68 0.65 -17.23
C TYR A 262 18.41 -0.13 -17.62
N GLN A 263 17.82 -0.88 -16.68
CA GLN A 263 16.63 -1.69 -16.95
C GLN A 263 15.35 -0.86 -17.08
N ILE A 264 15.38 0.43 -16.74
CA ILE A 264 14.32 1.39 -17.09
C ILE A 264 14.14 1.46 -18.61
N GLU A 265 15.20 1.20 -19.38
CA GLU A 265 15.17 1.18 -20.83
C GLU A 265 14.76 -0.19 -21.41
N THR A 266 14.78 -1.26 -20.61
CA THR A 266 14.54 -2.63 -21.08
C THR A 266 13.22 -3.23 -20.60
N ILE A 267 12.68 -2.76 -19.47
CA ILE A 267 11.41 -3.25 -18.93
C ILE A 267 10.25 -2.54 -19.66
N PRO A 268 9.37 -3.26 -20.37
CA PRO A 268 8.26 -2.65 -21.11
C PRO A 268 7.34 -1.84 -20.20
N GLY A 269 6.92 -0.64 -20.64
CA GLY A 269 5.93 0.20 -19.95
C GLY A 269 6.36 0.82 -18.62
N ILE A 270 7.60 0.63 -18.17
CA ILE A 270 8.04 1.14 -16.86
C ILE A 270 8.06 2.67 -16.79
N LYS A 271 8.36 3.35 -17.89
CA LYS A 271 8.36 4.82 -17.94
C LYS A 271 6.97 5.41 -17.73
N ASP A 272 5.93 4.72 -18.20
CA ASP A 272 4.54 5.12 -17.96
C ASP A 272 4.16 4.95 -16.48
N MET A 273 4.66 3.90 -15.84
CA MET A 273 4.53 3.70 -14.39
C MET A 273 5.20 4.83 -13.60
N ILE A 274 6.44 5.20 -13.95
CA ILE A 274 7.15 6.31 -13.29
C ILE A 274 6.35 7.62 -13.42
N ALA A 275 5.78 7.89 -14.59
CA ALA A 275 4.99 9.09 -14.83
C ALA A 275 3.70 9.18 -13.99
N LYS A 276 3.16 8.04 -13.53
CA LYS A 276 1.93 7.98 -12.72
C LYS A 276 2.16 8.28 -11.23
N PHE A 277 3.41 8.26 -10.77
CA PHE A 277 3.80 8.58 -9.40
C PHE A 277 4.27 10.04 -9.22
N LYS A 278 4.67 10.70 -10.31
CA LYS A 278 5.02 12.13 -10.34
C LYS A 278 3.77 13.01 -10.34
#